data_AF-A0A9D8VKU3-F1
#
_entry.id   AF-A0A9D8VKU3-F1
#
_cell.length_a   1.000
_cell.length_b   1.000
_cell.length_c   1.000
_cell.angle_alpha   90.00
_cell.angle_beta   90.00
_cell.angle_gamma   90.00
#
_symmetry.space_group_name_H-M   'P 1'
#
loop_
_entity.id
_entity.type
_entity.pdbx_description
1 polymer ?
#
loop_
_entity_poly.entity_id
_entity_poly.type
_entity_poly.pdbx_seq_one_letter_code
_entity_poly.pdbx_strand_id
1 'polypeptide(L)'
;MDSLSDKIRQFLQDAGFEFAGDRASNLELMRYFEIEYGIEVLRYMEEEWVEQQLEREFDSGDFISDLRGQVDAKRRDDFDADIDSIRGRAA
;
A
#
# COMPACT_ATOMS: atom_id res chain seq x y z
N MET A 1 -6.18 -13.17 3.13
CA MET A 1 -7.06 -11.99 3.01
C MET A 1 -6.29 -10.95 2.22
N ASP A 2 -6.97 -10.18 1.37
CA ASP A 2 -6.35 -9.06 0.65
C ASP A 2 -6.12 -7.90 1.64
N SER A 3 -4.91 -7.35 1.65
CA SER A 3 -4.48 -6.33 2.62
C SER A 3 -5.25 -5.00 2.52
N LEU A 4 -5.87 -4.68 1.38
CA LEU A 4 -6.77 -3.52 1.27
C LEU A 4 -8.06 -3.74 2.10
N SER A 5 -8.58 -4.96 2.08
CA SER A 5 -9.76 -5.33 2.87
C SER A 5 -9.48 -5.24 4.37
N ASP A 6 -8.25 -5.53 4.80
CA ASP A 6 -7.82 -5.40 6.19
C ASP A 6 -7.70 -3.93 6.61
N LYS A 7 -7.21 -3.03 5.73
CA LYS A 7 -7.15 -1.58 5.98
C LYS A 7 -8.55 -0.97 6.13
N ILE A 8 -9.50 -1.34 5.25
CA ILE A 8 -10.90 -0.91 5.33
C ILE A 8 -11.55 -1.42 6.63
N ARG A 9 -11.32 -2.69 6.99
CA ARG A 9 -11.83 -3.28 8.23
C ARG A 9 -11.29 -2.53 9.46
N GLN A 10 -9.99 -2.23 9.49
CA GLN A 10 -9.38 -1.48 10.59
C GLN A 10 -9.98 -0.09 10.72
N PHE A 11 -10.12 0.65 9.60
CA PHE A 11 -10.74 1.96 9.63
C PHE A 11 -12.17 1.94 10.19
N LEU A 12 -12.98 0.96 9.77
CA LEU A 12 -14.34 0.81 10.25
C LEU A 12 -14.38 0.50 11.75
N GLN A 13 -13.44 -0.29 12.27
CA GLN A 13 -13.30 -0.52 13.72
C GLN A 13 -12.93 0.77 14.46
N ASP A 14 -11.97 1.54 13.93
CA ASP A 14 -11.53 2.81 14.51
C ASP A 14 -12.66 3.85 14.50
N ALA A 15 -13.55 3.78 13.50
CA ALA A 15 -14.77 4.58 13.40
C ALA A 15 -15.91 4.10 14.33
N GLY A 16 -15.70 3.00 15.07
CA GLY A 16 -16.66 2.45 16.05
C GLY A 16 -17.68 1.46 15.47
N PHE A 17 -17.44 0.92 14.28
CA PHE A 17 -18.34 -0.06 13.67
C PHE A 17 -18.13 -1.47 14.24
N GLU A 18 -19.20 -2.06 14.80
CA GLU A 18 -19.18 -3.44 15.29
C GLU A 18 -19.57 -4.43 14.18
N PHE A 19 -18.61 -5.24 13.73
CA PHE A 19 -18.91 -6.31 12.78
C PHE A 19 -19.71 -7.42 13.46
N ALA A 20 -20.96 -7.58 13.03
CA ALA A 20 -21.81 -8.69 13.44
C ALA A 20 -21.33 -10.00 12.78
N GLY A 21 -20.24 -10.56 13.29
CA GLY A 21 -19.74 -11.89 12.97
C GLY A 21 -18.66 -11.96 11.87
N ASP A 22 -17.90 -13.05 11.94
CA ASP A 22 -16.66 -13.31 11.19
C ASP A 22 -16.87 -13.65 9.70
N ARG A 23 -17.97 -13.19 9.09
CA ARG A 23 -18.46 -13.70 7.80
C ARG A 23 -18.84 -12.64 6.74
N ALA A 24 -18.69 -11.35 7.01
CA ALA A 24 -18.86 -10.36 5.96
C ALA A 24 -17.80 -10.59 4.87
N SER A 25 -18.24 -10.95 3.67
CA SER A 25 -17.34 -11.12 2.53
C SER A 25 -16.68 -9.78 2.19
N ASN A 26 -15.44 -9.77 1.70
CA ASN A 26 -14.70 -8.53 1.43
C ASN A 26 -15.45 -7.59 0.47
N LEU A 27 -16.23 -8.14 -0.47
CA LEU A 27 -17.09 -7.39 -1.37
C LEU A 27 -18.26 -6.71 -0.66
N GLU A 28 -18.85 -7.34 0.36
CA GLU A 28 -19.92 -6.71 1.17
C GLU A 28 -19.36 -5.58 2.04
N LEU A 29 -18.14 -5.74 2.54
CA LEU A 29 -17.40 -4.71 3.27
C LEU A 29 -17.11 -3.48 2.40
N MET A 30 -16.56 -3.69 1.21
CA MET A 30 -16.29 -2.61 0.25
C MET A 30 -17.58 -1.91 -0.18
N ARG A 31 -18.65 -2.66 -0.44
CA ARG A 31 -19.93 -2.10 -0.83
C ARG A 31 -20.62 -1.32 0.31
N TYR A 32 -20.53 -1.81 1.55
CA TYR A 32 -21.02 -1.06 2.71
C TYR A 32 -20.25 0.24 2.89
N PHE A 33 -18.92 0.17 2.80
CA PHE A 33 -18.06 1.34 2.90
C PHE A 33 -18.37 2.38 1.81
N GLU A 34 -18.54 1.94 0.56
CA GLU A 34 -18.93 2.81 -0.56
C GLU A 34 -20.28 3.49 -0.32
N ILE A 35 -21.26 2.78 0.26
CA ILE A 35 -22.59 3.33 0.56
C ILE A 35 -22.55 4.33 1.72
N GLU A 36 -21.78 4.04 2.78
CA GLU A 36 -21.74 4.84 4.01
C GLU A 36 -20.83 6.07 3.89
N TYR A 37 -19.68 5.93 3.23
CA TYR A 37 -18.64 6.96 3.18
C TYR A 37 -18.38 7.50 1.77
N GLY A 38 -18.93 6.86 0.73
CA GLY A 38 -18.79 7.29 -0.65
C GLY A 38 -17.53 6.74 -1.34
N ILE A 39 -17.58 6.74 -2.68
CA ILE A 39 -16.51 6.22 -3.55
C ILE A 39 -15.20 7.02 -3.44
N GLU A 40 -15.29 8.30 -3.08
CA GLU A 40 -14.12 9.19 -2.96
C GLU A 40 -13.22 8.80 -1.79
N VAL A 41 -13.81 8.39 -0.66
CA VAL A 41 -13.04 7.93 0.51
C VAL A 41 -12.42 6.56 0.25
N LEU A 42 -13.13 5.68 -0.46
CA LEU A 42 -12.58 4.39 -0.86
C LEU A 42 -11.37 4.56 -1.78
N ARG A 43 -11.47 5.49 -2.74
CA ARG A 43 -10.36 5.86 -3.61
C ARG A 43 -9.18 6.43 -2.83
N TYR A 44 -9.41 7.30 -1.85
CA TYR A 44 -8.35 7.84 -1.00
C TYR A 44 -7.62 6.73 -0.22
N MET A 45 -8.37 5.76 0.32
CA MET A 45 -7.76 4.62 1.03
C MET A 45 -6.95 3.71 0.12
N GLU A 46 -7.40 3.51 -1.12
CA GLU A 46 -6.69 2.77 -2.14
C GLU A 46 -5.38 3.50 -2.52
N GLU A 47 -5.45 4.81 -2.77
CA GLU A 47 -4.27 5.64 -3.09
C GLU A 47 -3.24 5.58 -1.95
N GLU A 48 -3.64 5.80 -0.70
CA GLU A 48 -2.73 5.66 0.44
C GLU A 48 -2.21 4.22 0.64
N TRP A 49 -3.03 3.21 0.35
CA TRP A 49 -2.60 1.83 0.48
C TRP A 49 -1.52 1.50 -0.55
N VAL A 50 -1.69 1.93 -1.80
CA VAL A 50 -0.69 1.78 -2.87
C VAL A 50 0.59 2.51 -2.50
N GLU A 51 0.52 3.74 -1.99
CA GLU A 51 1.69 4.48 -1.53
C GLU A 51 2.44 3.73 -0.42
N GLN A 52 1.72 3.20 0.58
CA GLN A 52 2.34 2.40 1.65
C GLN A 52 2.95 1.09 1.16
N GLN A 53 2.38 0.44 0.13
CA GLN A 53 3.00 -0.75 -0.46
C GLN A 53 4.27 -0.38 -1.21
N LEU A 54 4.24 0.71 -1.99
CA LEU A 54 5.42 1.22 -2.70
C LEU A 54 6.53 1.59 -1.73
N GLU A 55 6.23 2.29 -0.63
CA GLU A 55 7.21 2.60 0.42
C GLU A 55 7.79 1.33 1.04
N ARG A 56 6.95 0.34 1.39
CA ARG A 56 7.43 -0.93 1.95
C ARG A 56 8.31 -1.71 0.99
N GLU A 57 7.94 -1.77 -0.29
CA GLU A 57 8.76 -2.44 -1.31
C GLU A 57 10.08 -1.71 -1.53
N PHE A 58 10.05 -0.37 -1.54
CA PHE A 58 11.24 0.47 -1.67
C PHE A 58 12.19 0.35 -0.46
N ASP A 59 11.64 0.23 0.75
CA ASP A 59 12.39 0.06 2.01
C ASP A 59 12.87 -1.37 2.23
N SER A 60 12.09 -2.37 1.80
CA SER A 60 12.44 -3.80 1.94
C SER A 60 13.73 -4.17 1.22
N GLY A 61 14.15 -3.37 0.22
CA GLY A 61 15.37 -3.57 -0.55
C GLY A 61 15.30 -4.71 -1.57
N ASP A 62 14.34 -5.64 -1.44
CA ASP A 62 14.15 -6.77 -2.35
C ASP A 62 13.77 -6.28 -3.77
N PHE A 63 12.83 -5.35 -3.87
CA PHE A 63 12.45 -4.73 -5.15
C PHE A 63 13.61 -3.99 -5.82
N ILE A 64 14.38 -3.23 -5.03
CA ILE A 64 15.55 -2.49 -5.51
C ILE A 64 16.66 -3.45 -5.95
N SER A 65 16.88 -4.54 -5.22
CA SER A 65 17.84 -5.59 -5.55
C SER A 65 17.48 -6.29 -6.87
N ASP A 66 16.20 -6.60 -7.07
CA ASP A 66 15.70 -7.21 -8.31
C ASP A 66 15.85 -6.27 -9.51
N LEU A 67 15.53 -4.98 -9.34
CA LEU A 67 15.75 -3.96 -10.37
C LEU A 67 17.23 -3.80 -10.70
N ARG A 68 18.09 -3.72 -9.68
CA ARG A 68 19.55 -3.64 -9.83
C ARG A 68 20.12 -4.85 -10.59
N GLY A 69 19.52 -6.03 -10.40
CA GLY A 69 19.83 -7.25 -11.14
C GLY A 69 19.64 -7.12 -12.65
N GLN A 70 18.66 -6.31 -13.08
CA GLN A 70 18.36 -6.03 -14.50
C GLN A 70 19.18 -4.87 -15.08
N VAL A 71 19.87 -4.09 -14.24
CA VAL A 71 20.74 -3.00 -14.67
C VAL A 71 22.11 -3.55 -15.10
N ASP A 72 22.58 -3.10 -16.27
CA ASP A 72 23.92 -3.39 -16.77
C ASP A 72 25.00 -3.07 -15.73
N ALA A 73 25.97 -3.96 -15.56
CA ALA A 73 26.99 -3.84 -14.51
C ALA A 73 27.74 -2.50 -14.50
N LYS A 74 27.90 -1.85 -15.67
CA LYS A 74 28.57 -0.55 -15.80
C LYS A 74 27.73 0.63 -15.32
N ARG A 75 26.42 0.45 -15.15
CA ARG A 75 25.45 1.48 -14.75
C ARG A 75 24.93 1.29 -13.32
N ARG A 76 25.39 0.25 -12.63
CA ARG A 76 24.93 -0.06 -11.27
C ARG A 76 25.38 0.98 -10.27
N ASP A 77 26.57 1.54 -10.42
CA ASP A 77 27.07 2.59 -9.53
C ASP A 77 26.23 3.88 -9.66
N ASP A 78 25.82 4.25 -10.88
CA ASP A 78 24.91 5.38 -11.13
C ASP A 78 23.51 5.09 -10.57
N PHE A 79 23.01 3.87 -10.76
CA PHE A 79 21.72 3.44 -10.22
C PHE A 79 21.72 3.48 -8.68
N ASP A 80 22.77 2.96 -8.04
CA ASP A 80 22.91 2.96 -6.57
C ASP A 80 22.93 4.41 -6.04
N ALA A 81 23.62 5.33 -6.73
CA ALA A 81 23.63 6.75 -6.39
C ALA A 81 22.26 7.44 -6.56
N ASP A 82 21.50 7.09 -7.59
CA ASP A 82 20.14 7.60 -7.80
C ASP A 82 19.17 7.12 -6.70
N ILE A 83 19.26 5.85 -6.31
CA ILE A 83 18.44 5.29 -5.22
C ILE A 83 18.78 5.97 -3.89
N ASP A 84 20.06 6.17 -3.58
CA ASP A 84 20.49 6.86 -2.37
C ASP A 84 20.02 8.33 -2.33
N SER A 85 20.01 9.00 -3.48
CA SER A 85 19.47 10.36 -3.62
C SER A 85 17.96 10.43 -3.36
N ILE A 86 17.21 9.43 -3.84
CA ILE A 86 15.76 9.31 -3.60
C ILE A 86 15.50 9.05 -2.10
N ARG A 87 16.25 8.13 -1.47
CA ARG A 87 16.14 7.82 -0.03
C ARG A 87 16.48 9.02 0.85
N GLY A 88 17.50 9.79 0.49
CA GLY A 88 17.91 11.00 1.23
C GLY A 88 16.94 12.18 1.12
N ARG A 89 15.99 12.15 0.18
CA ARG A 89 14.91 13.17 0.04
C ARG A 89 13.66 12.86 0.87
N ALA A 90 13.51 11.62 1.32
CA ALA A 90 12.35 11.16 2.10
C ALA A 90 12.54 11.30 3.63
N ALA A 91 13.70 11.80 4.08
CA ALA A 91 14.03 12.10 5.48
C ALA A 91 14.01 13.60 5.77
#